data_AF-A0A963X8E0-F1
#
_entry.id   AF-A0A963X8E0-F1
#
_cell.length_a   1.000
_cell.length_b   1.000
_cell.length_c   1.000
_cell.angle_alpha   90.00
_cell.angle_beta   90.00
_cell.angle_gamma   90.00
#
_symmetry.space_group_name_H-M   'P 1'
#
loop_
_entity.id
_entity.type
_entity.pdbx_description
1 polymer ?
#
loop_
_entity_poly.entity_id
_entity_poly.type
_entity_poly.pdbx_seq_one_letter_code
_entity_poly.pdbx_strand_id
1 'polypeptide(L)'
;MRAPLVLRLMFRFVPCLAVLALCAAAARAGPLGDWHPDAESLCLVAPYDQAGHQAQADLVALLAAIEALDPAPDPLLAVLRRTGAAICVEDRPTTVRGAYNVDSNLIELRADLDFGERLLILIHELRHLDQYDHGFCPSTDFDLREIQRFTFMVEADAQA
;
A
#
# COMPACT_ATOMS: atom_id res chain seq x y z
N MET A 1 13.80 32.59 69.80
CA MET A 1 13.62 31.13 69.70
C MET A 1 13.33 30.78 68.24
N ARG A 2 14.17 29.91 67.66
CA ARG A 2 13.99 29.02 66.49
C ARG A 2 13.67 29.58 65.09
N ALA A 3 14.64 29.45 64.19
CA ALA A 3 14.48 29.06 62.77
C ALA A 3 14.19 27.53 62.67
N PRO A 4 14.04 26.84 61.50
CA PRO A 4 14.21 27.29 60.10
C PRO A 4 13.24 26.65 59.04
N LEU A 5 13.50 27.00 57.77
CA LEU A 5 13.40 26.19 56.53
C LEU A 5 12.22 25.19 56.37
N VAL A 6 11.38 25.46 55.36
CA VAL A 6 10.70 24.39 54.62
C VAL A 6 11.12 24.43 53.15
N LEU A 7 12.00 23.48 52.86
CA LEU A 7 12.35 22.87 51.59
C LEU A 7 11.11 22.48 50.78
N ARG A 8 10.96 22.98 49.53
CA ARG A 8 10.16 22.29 48.51
C ARG A 8 10.79 22.40 47.11
N LEU A 9 11.33 21.24 46.73
CA LEU A 9 11.45 20.64 45.41
C LEU A 9 11.79 21.53 44.20
N MET A 10 13.05 21.36 43.78
CA MET A 10 13.47 21.42 42.39
C MET A 10 12.60 20.46 41.55
N PHE A 11 11.75 20.98 40.66
CA PHE A 11 11.30 20.20 39.51
C PHE A 11 12.37 20.31 38.42
N ARG A 12 13.22 19.28 38.42
CA ARG A 12 14.15 18.98 37.34
C ARG A 12 13.37 18.65 36.06
N PHE A 13 13.82 19.25 34.96
CA PHE A 13 14.01 18.64 33.65
C PHE A 13 13.15 17.41 33.33
N VAL A 14 12.16 17.60 32.46
CA VAL A 14 11.85 16.60 31.43
C VAL A 14 12.05 17.31 30.10
N PRO A 15 13.19 17.16 29.41
CA PRO A 15 13.26 17.53 28.02
C PRO A 15 12.32 16.58 27.30
N CYS A 16 11.24 17.12 26.76
CA CYS A 16 10.34 16.40 25.87
C CYS A 16 11.20 15.76 24.79
N LEU A 17 11.26 14.42 24.80
CA LEU A 17 12.06 13.64 23.88
C LEU A 17 11.82 14.15 22.46
N ALA A 18 12.93 14.47 21.79
CA ALA A 18 12.96 14.57 20.35
C ALA A 18 12.38 13.26 19.80
N VAL A 19 11.14 13.32 19.33
CA VAL A 19 10.56 12.28 18.49
C VAL A 19 11.48 12.24 17.28
N LEU A 20 12.32 11.20 17.22
CA LEU A 20 12.98 10.79 16.00
C LEU A 20 11.87 10.61 14.97
N ALA A 21 11.74 11.60 14.08
CA ALA A 21 11.03 11.46 12.84
C ALA A 21 11.76 10.36 12.08
N LEU A 22 11.32 9.12 12.29
CA LEU A 22 11.53 8.04 11.34
C LEU A 22 10.78 8.52 10.09
N CYS A 23 11.49 9.19 9.19
CA CYS A 23 10.96 9.45 7.87
C CYS A 23 10.53 8.09 7.33
N ALA A 24 9.22 7.94 7.10
CA ALA A 24 8.68 6.83 6.34
C ALA A 24 9.46 6.79 5.02
N ALA A 25 10.41 5.86 4.90
CA ALA A 25 10.98 5.56 3.62
C ALA A 25 9.82 5.00 2.81
N ALA A 26 9.33 5.77 1.84
CA ALA A 26 8.41 5.24 0.84
C ALA A 26 9.06 3.97 0.31
N ALA A 27 8.41 2.82 0.54
CA ALA A 27 8.91 1.53 0.12
C ALA A 27 8.96 1.56 -1.40
N ARG A 28 10.08 1.94 -2.01
CA ARG A 28 10.23 1.82 -3.46
C ARG A 28 10.13 0.34 -3.82
N ALA A 29 9.51 0.01 -4.95
CA ALA A 29 9.52 -1.34 -5.49
C ALA A 29 10.94 -1.94 -5.37
N GLY A 30 11.02 -3.16 -4.82
CA GLY A 30 12.28 -3.89 -4.68
C GLY A 30 12.92 -4.19 -6.05
N PRO A 31 14.10 -4.82 -6.08
CA PRO A 31 14.71 -5.25 -7.35
C PRO A 31 13.79 -6.26 -8.06
N LEU A 32 13.04 -5.79 -9.07
CA LEU A 32 12.04 -6.61 -9.77
C LEU A 32 12.65 -7.83 -10.48
N GLY A 33 13.95 -7.78 -10.79
CA GLY A 33 14.68 -8.89 -11.40
C GLY A 33 14.75 -10.14 -10.52
N ASP A 34 14.53 -10.02 -9.21
CA ASP A 34 14.46 -11.18 -8.30
C ASP A 34 13.07 -11.84 -8.31
N TRP A 35 12.03 -11.15 -8.77
CA TRP A 35 10.66 -11.68 -8.85
C TRP A 35 10.41 -12.48 -10.13
N HIS A 36 10.81 -11.92 -11.29
CA HIS A 36 10.59 -12.54 -12.60
C HIS A 36 11.75 -12.26 -13.56
N PRO A 37 12.23 -13.26 -14.34
CA PRO A 37 13.32 -13.06 -15.30
C PRO A 37 13.03 -11.97 -16.35
N ASP A 38 11.76 -11.86 -16.77
CA ASP A 38 11.31 -10.90 -17.78
C ASP A 38 10.63 -9.64 -17.18
N ALA A 39 10.89 -9.34 -15.91
CA ALA A 39 10.23 -8.26 -15.17
C ALA A 39 10.29 -6.89 -15.87
N GLU A 40 11.37 -6.58 -16.58
CA GLU A 40 11.51 -5.31 -17.34
C GLU A 40 10.38 -5.13 -18.37
N SER A 41 9.91 -6.23 -18.95
CA SER A 41 8.84 -6.22 -19.96
C SER A 41 7.44 -6.42 -19.40
N LEU A 42 7.33 -7.02 -18.21
CA LEU A 42 6.06 -7.41 -17.59
C LEU A 42 5.58 -6.42 -16.52
N CYS A 43 6.48 -5.62 -15.97
CA CYS A 43 6.16 -4.68 -14.89
C CYS A 43 6.04 -3.24 -15.39
N LEU A 44 4.99 -2.57 -14.94
CA LEU A 44 4.79 -1.14 -15.00
C LEU A 44 5.20 -0.52 -13.65
N VAL A 45 6.07 0.48 -13.70
CA VAL A 45 6.57 1.21 -12.53
C VAL A 45 6.28 2.71 -12.67
N ALA A 46 6.38 3.46 -11.57
CA ALA A 46 6.23 4.91 -11.59
C ALA A 46 7.14 5.55 -12.66
N PRO A 47 6.64 6.50 -13.49
CA PRO A 47 5.40 7.26 -13.31
C PRO A 47 4.09 6.62 -13.81
N TYR A 48 4.09 5.33 -14.20
CA TYR A 48 2.93 4.54 -14.64
C TYR A 48 2.21 5.02 -15.90
N ASP A 49 2.84 5.89 -16.67
CA ASP A 49 2.33 6.43 -17.95
C ASP A 49 3.23 6.05 -19.14
N GLN A 50 4.29 5.28 -18.89
CA GLN A 50 5.25 4.85 -19.90
C GLN A 50 5.16 3.34 -20.10
N ALA A 51 4.93 2.93 -21.35
CA ALA A 51 4.95 1.53 -21.77
C ALA A 51 6.00 1.35 -22.88
N GLY A 52 6.96 0.46 -22.64
CA GLY A 52 7.89 -0.06 -23.65
C GLY A 52 7.42 -1.37 -24.29
N HIS A 53 6.50 -2.09 -23.62
CA HIS A 53 6.01 -3.41 -24.01
C HIS A 53 4.49 -3.51 -23.93
N GLN A 54 3.92 -4.51 -24.62
CA GLN A 54 2.46 -4.70 -24.67
C GLN A 54 1.84 -4.92 -23.29
N ALA A 55 2.46 -5.74 -22.43
CA ALA A 55 1.99 -5.96 -21.06
C ALA A 55 1.87 -4.64 -20.27
N GLN A 56 2.88 -3.76 -20.38
CA GLN A 56 2.84 -2.44 -19.75
C GLN A 56 1.73 -1.55 -20.34
N ALA A 57 1.51 -1.60 -21.66
CA ALA A 57 0.42 -0.84 -22.29
C ALA A 57 -0.96 -1.30 -21.79
N ASP A 58 -1.14 -2.61 -21.61
CA ASP A 58 -2.38 -3.17 -21.03
C ASP A 58 -2.56 -2.71 -19.57
N LEU A 59 -1.48 -2.67 -18.78
CA LEU A 59 -1.52 -2.17 -17.40
C LEU A 59 -1.84 -0.66 -17.34
N VAL A 60 -1.27 0.15 -18.25
CA VAL A 60 -1.63 1.57 -18.38
C VAL A 60 -3.12 1.73 -18.68
N ALA A 61 -3.70 0.88 -19.54
CA ALA A 61 -5.12 0.91 -19.85
C ALA A 61 -5.99 0.57 -18.63
N LEU A 62 -5.56 -0.37 -17.77
CA LEU A 62 -6.24 -0.66 -16.51
C LEU A 62 -6.23 0.55 -15.57
N LEU A 63 -5.08 1.21 -15.41
CA LEU A 63 -4.98 2.41 -14.56
C LEU A 63 -5.84 3.55 -15.09
N ALA A 64 -5.89 3.75 -16.40
CA ALA A 64 -6.77 4.74 -17.03
C ALA A 64 -8.26 4.42 -16.79
N ALA A 65 -8.64 3.14 -16.79
CA ALA A 65 -10.01 2.72 -16.49
C ALA A 65 -10.39 2.99 -15.03
N ILE A 66 -9.47 2.78 -14.08
CA ILE A 66 -9.67 3.12 -12.66
C ILE A 66 -9.78 4.64 -12.47
N GLU A 67 -8.88 5.42 -13.06
CA GLU A 67 -8.91 6.89 -12.95
C GLU A 67 -10.18 7.52 -13.54
N ALA A 68 -10.86 6.82 -14.46
CA ALA A 68 -12.15 7.24 -15.02
C ALA A 68 -13.35 6.95 -14.10
N LEU A 69 -13.16 6.23 -13.00
CA LEU A 69 -14.20 5.97 -11.98
C LEU A 69 -14.35 7.18 -11.03
N ASP A 70 -15.53 7.35 -10.46
CA ASP A 70 -15.76 8.33 -9.39
C ASP A 70 -15.41 7.74 -8.01
N PRO A 71 -14.75 8.50 -7.13
CA PRO A 71 -14.33 9.91 -7.29
C PRO A 71 -12.97 10.08 -7.99
N ALA A 72 -12.80 11.16 -8.76
CA ALA A 72 -11.51 11.58 -9.29
C ALA A 72 -10.91 12.76 -8.47
N PRO A 73 -9.59 12.76 -8.14
CA PRO A 73 -8.63 11.70 -8.38
C PRO A 73 -8.89 10.46 -7.52
N ASP A 74 -8.64 9.27 -8.09
CA ASP A 74 -8.92 8.01 -7.39
C ASP A 74 -7.98 7.84 -6.17
N PRO A 75 -8.53 7.56 -4.97
CA PRO A 75 -7.75 7.46 -3.75
C PRO A 75 -6.78 6.28 -3.73
N LEU A 76 -7.12 5.16 -4.37
CA LEU A 76 -6.25 3.98 -4.44
C LEU A 76 -5.07 4.24 -5.37
N LEU A 77 -5.29 4.91 -6.51
CA LEU A 77 -4.22 5.34 -7.40
C LEU A 77 -3.29 6.38 -6.74
N ALA A 78 -3.82 7.23 -5.85
CA ALA A 78 -3.00 8.13 -5.05
C ALA A 78 -2.06 7.38 -4.09
N VAL A 79 -2.51 6.25 -3.52
CA VAL A 79 -1.66 5.36 -2.70
C VAL A 79 -0.57 4.72 -3.57
N LEU A 80 -0.93 4.10 -4.69
CA LEU A 80 0.02 3.51 -5.65
C LEU A 80 1.14 4.47 -6.06
N ARG A 81 0.79 5.73 -6.35
CA ARG A 81 1.73 6.78 -6.73
C ARG A 81 2.65 7.18 -5.57
N ARG A 82 2.12 7.21 -4.34
CA ARG A 82 2.87 7.59 -3.13
C ARG A 82 3.82 6.48 -2.68
N THR A 83 3.35 5.23 -2.69
CA THR A 83 4.15 4.06 -2.26
C THR A 83 5.14 3.66 -3.34
N GLY A 84 4.81 3.82 -4.62
CA GLY A 84 5.69 3.43 -5.71
C GLY A 84 5.71 1.91 -5.96
N ALA A 85 4.62 1.21 -5.61
CA ALA A 85 4.49 -0.22 -5.85
C ALA A 85 4.46 -0.54 -7.35
N ALA A 86 5.22 -1.55 -7.79
CA ALA A 86 5.15 -1.98 -9.18
C ALA A 86 3.83 -2.72 -9.46
N ILE A 87 3.35 -2.68 -10.70
CA ILE A 87 2.26 -3.55 -11.16
C ILE A 87 2.83 -4.45 -12.24
N CYS A 88 2.71 -5.76 -12.10
CA CYS A 88 3.34 -6.72 -12.99
C CYS A 88 2.37 -7.78 -13.49
N VAL A 89 2.62 -8.28 -14.70
CA VAL A 89 1.89 -9.43 -15.26
C VAL A 89 2.60 -10.73 -14.88
N GLU A 90 1.92 -11.66 -14.22
CA GLU A 90 2.41 -12.99 -13.88
C GLU A 90 1.96 -14.00 -14.96
N ASP A 91 2.92 -14.46 -15.77
CA ASP A 91 2.69 -15.41 -16.86
C ASP A 91 3.12 -16.84 -16.53
N ARG A 92 3.72 -17.06 -15.35
CA ARG A 92 4.04 -18.41 -14.86
C ARG A 92 2.79 -19.10 -14.31
N PRO A 93 2.77 -20.44 -14.25
CA PRO A 93 1.66 -21.17 -13.67
C PRO A 93 1.47 -20.84 -12.18
N THR A 94 0.34 -20.21 -11.85
CA THR A 94 -0.07 -19.92 -10.47
C THR A 94 -1.56 -20.16 -10.29
N THR A 95 -1.95 -20.55 -9.07
CA THR A 95 -3.36 -20.66 -8.68
C THR A 95 -3.95 -19.31 -8.27
N VAL A 96 -3.09 -18.34 -7.97
CA VAL A 96 -3.45 -17.00 -7.51
C VAL A 96 -3.77 -16.13 -8.72
N ARG A 97 -4.88 -15.38 -8.69
CA ARG A 97 -5.29 -14.52 -9.81
C ARG A 97 -4.62 -13.15 -9.77
N GLY A 98 -4.35 -12.65 -8.57
CA GLY A 98 -3.48 -11.52 -8.30
C GLY A 98 -3.07 -11.51 -6.83
N ALA A 99 -2.00 -10.77 -6.52
CA ALA A 99 -1.55 -10.60 -5.15
C ALA A 99 -0.75 -9.30 -5.01
N TYR A 100 -0.89 -8.65 -3.85
CA TYR A 100 0.05 -7.65 -3.38
C TYR A 100 1.13 -8.30 -2.49
N ASN A 101 2.37 -8.28 -2.99
CA ASN A 101 3.54 -8.75 -2.24
C ASN A 101 4.19 -7.56 -1.50
N VAL A 102 4.08 -7.59 -0.18
CA VAL A 102 4.61 -6.56 0.72
C VAL A 102 6.14 -6.48 0.67
N ASP A 103 6.84 -7.62 0.65
CA ASP A 103 8.30 -7.66 0.73
C ASP A 103 8.95 -7.03 -0.51
N SER A 104 8.36 -7.29 -1.68
CA SER A 104 8.84 -6.75 -2.96
C SER A 104 8.18 -5.42 -3.35
N ASN A 105 7.16 -5.00 -2.60
CA ASN A 105 6.25 -3.89 -2.91
C ASN A 105 5.78 -3.92 -4.39
N LEU A 106 5.12 -5.01 -4.77
CA LEU A 106 4.56 -5.18 -6.11
C LEU A 106 3.18 -5.84 -6.08
N ILE A 107 2.35 -5.49 -7.05
CA ILE A 107 1.07 -6.13 -7.36
C ILE A 107 1.31 -7.01 -8.58
N GLU A 108 1.00 -8.29 -8.49
CA GLU A 108 1.03 -9.22 -9.62
C GLU A 108 -0.39 -9.54 -10.10
N LEU A 109 -0.59 -9.58 -11.42
CA LEU A 109 -1.86 -9.92 -12.07
C LEU A 109 -1.65 -11.04 -13.07
N ARG A 110 -2.44 -12.11 -12.99
CA ARG A 110 -2.26 -13.27 -13.85
C ARG A 110 -2.54 -12.97 -15.32
N ALA A 111 -1.70 -13.50 -16.21
CA ALA A 111 -1.72 -13.20 -17.63
C ALA A 111 -2.94 -13.74 -18.40
N ASP A 112 -3.60 -14.79 -17.91
CA ASP A 112 -4.73 -15.42 -18.61
C ASP A 112 -6.11 -14.76 -18.34
N LEU A 113 -6.13 -13.75 -17.48
CA LEU A 113 -7.33 -13.01 -17.11
C LEU A 113 -7.73 -12.03 -18.23
N ASP A 114 -9.03 -11.89 -18.46
CA ASP A 114 -9.55 -10.86 -19.35
C ASP A 114 -9.41 -9.45 -18.73
N PHE A 115 -9.69 -8.41 -19.53
CA PHE A 115 -9.55 -7.03 -19.08
C PHE A 115 -10.41 -6.70 -17.84
N GLY A 116 -11.65 -7.19 -17.81
CA GLY A 116 -12.57 -6.92 -16.71
C GLY A 116 -12.14 -7.63 -15.43
N GLU A 117 -11.69 -8.89 -15.56
CA GLU A 117 -11.13 -9.65 -14.46
C GLU A 117 -9.87 -8.98 -13.89
N ARG A 118 -8.93 -8.57 -14.74
CA ARG A 118 -7.71 -7.85 -14.29
C ARG A 118 -8.04 -6.52 -13.63
N LEU A 119 -9.04 -5.79 -14.13
CA LEU A 119 -9.46 -4.53 -13.53
C LEU A 119 -10.00 -4.73 -12.11
N LEU A 120 -10.89 -5.71 -11.92
CA LEU A 120 -11.45 -6.03 -10.62
C LEU A 120 -10.39 -6.49 -9.63
N ILE A 121 -9.49 -7.39 -10.06
CA ILE A 121 -8.40 -7.89 -9.23
C ILE A 121 -7.43 -6.77 -8.89
N LEU A 122 -7.05 -5.91 -9.84
CA LEU A 122 -6.18 -4.77 -9.57
C LEU A 122 -6.77 -3.82 -8.53
N ILE A 123 -8.06 -3.51 -8.61
CA ILE A 123 -8.74 -2.68 -7.60
C ILE A 123 -8.67 -3.36 -6.22
N HIS A 124 -8.87 -4.69 -6.17
CA HIS A 124 -8.75 -5.46 -4.94
C HIS A 124 -7.32 -5.41 -4.36
N GLU A 125 -6.28 -5.64 -5.17
CA GLU A 125 -4.89 -5.57 -4.70
C GLU A 125 -4.45 -4.15 -4.29
N LEU A 126 -4.96 -3.12 -4.97
CA LEU A 126 -4.73 -1.73 -4.57
C LEU A 126 -5.33 -1.42 -3.20
N ARG A 127 -6.41 -2.10 -2.81
CA ARG A 127 -6.96 -1.98 -1.45
C ARG A 127 -6.06 -2.65 -0.42
N HIS A 128 -5.41 -3.77 -0.74
CA HIS A 128 -4.40 -4.35 0.14
C HIS A 128 -3.20 -3.42 0.31
N LEU A 129 -2.76 -2.77 -0.77
CA LEU A 129 -1.73 -1.74 -0.70
C LEU A 129 -2.15 -0.56 0.20
N ASP A 130 -3.38 -0.06 0.05
CA ASP A 130 -3.93 1.02 0.90
C ASP A 130 -4.05 0.61 2.37
N GLN A 131 -4.49 -0.61 2.66
CA GLN A 131 -4.57 -1.16 4.01
C GLN A 131 -3.18 -1.29 4.64
N TYR A 132 -2.20 -1.76 3.86
CA TYR A 132 -0.83 -1.87 4.33
C TYR A 132 -0.19 -0.50 4.57
N ASP A 133 -0.39 0.47 3.68
CA ASP A 133 0.14 1.84 3.80
C ASP A 133 -0.44 2.60 5.00
N HIS A 134 -1.74 2.46 5.25
CA HIS A 134 -2.36 3.02 6.46
C HIS A 134 -1.81 2.38 7.75
N GLY A 135 -1.40 1.11 7.66
CA GLY A 135 -0.99 0.30 8.79
C GLY A 135 -2.15 0.01 9.75
N PHE A 136 -1.89 -0.88 10.70
CA PHE A 136 -2.79 -1.12 11.83
C PHE A 136 -2.06 -0.72 13.11
N CYS A 137 -2.53 0.34 13.78
CA CYS A 137 -2.14 0.62 15.16
C CYS A 137 -3.19 -0.01 16.06
N PRO A 138 -2.98 -1.24 16.58
CA PRO A 138 -3.95 -1.87 17.47
C PRO A 138 -4.17 -0.96 18.69
N SER A 139 -5.36 -0.37 18.78
CA SER A 139 -5.85 0.28 19.99
C SER A 139 -6.70 -0.70 20.77
N THR A 140 -6.60 -0.66 22.11
CA THR A 140 -7.54 -1.37 22.99
C THR A 140 -8.87 -0.64 23.14
N ASP A 141 -8.98 0.56 22.56
CA ASP A 141 -10.24 1.27 22.48
C ASP A 141 -11.12 0.56 21.45
N PHE A 142 -12.18 -0.08 21.92
CA PHE A 142 -13.22 -0.69 21.08
C PHE A 142 -13.99 0.39 20.29
N ASP A 143 -13.35 0.99 19.28
CA ASP A 143 -14.02 1.89 18.34
C ASP A 143 -14.80 1.04 17.34
N LEU A 144 -16.14 1.16 17.39
CA LEU A 144 -17.04 0.50 16.46
C LEU A 144 -16.72 0.83 14.99
N ARG A 145 -16.16 2.01 14.71
CA ARG A 145 -15.72 2.38 13.35
C ARG A 145 -14.57 1.51 12.87
N GLU A 146 -13.66 1.16 13.76
CA GLU A 146 -12.51 0.32 13.41
C GLU A 146 -12.93 -1.12 13.17
N ILE A 147 -13.88 -1.63 13.98
CA ILE A 147 -14.50 -2.94 13.75
C ILE A 147 -15.24 -2.96 12.40
N GLN A 148 -16.02 -1.92 12.07
CA GLN A 148 -16.71 -1.81 10.79
C GLN A 148 -15.75 -1.80 9.60
N ARG A 149 -14.65 -1.03 9.68
CA ARG A 149 -13.61 -1.02 8.65
C ARG A 149 -12.96 -2.39 8.47
N PHE A 150 -12.63 -3.05 9.58
CA PHE A 150 -12.06 -4.39 9.56
C PHE A 150 -13.03 -5.41 8.93
N THR A 151 -14.33 -5.33 9.27
CA THR A 151 -15.35 -6.17 8.63
C THR A 151 -15.42 -5.94 7.13
N PHE A 152 -15.48 -4.69 6.66
CA PHE A 152 -15.52 -4.41 5.22
C PHE A 152 -14.25 -4.85 4.48
N MET A 153 -13.10 -4.81 5.15
CA MET A 153 -11.86 -5.37 4.61
C MET A 153 -11.97 -6.89 4.44
N VAL A 154 -12.37 -7.61 5.49
CA VAL A 154 -12.51 -9.08 5.46
C VAL A 154 -13.58 -9.54 4.47
N GLU A 155 -14.72 -8.85 4.42
CA GLU A 155 -15.81 -9.18 3.49
C GLU A 155 -15.41 -8.98 2.03
N ALA A 156 -14.64 -7.93 1.74
CA ALA A 156 -14.17 -7.70 0.39
C ALA A 156 -13.10 -8.70 -0.06
N ASP A 157 -12.25 -9.15 0.85
CA ASP A 157 -11.26 -10.20 0.60
C ASP A 157 -11.94 -11.53 0.28
N ALA A 158 -13.01 -11.86 1.01
CA ALA A 158 -13.82 -13.05 0.77
C ALA A 158 -14.60 -13.05 -0.56
N GLN A 159 -14.67 -11.92 -1.28
CA GLN A 159 -15.38 -11.79 -2.56
C GLN A 159 -14.44 -11.80 -3.79
N ALA A 160 -13.13 -11.96 -3.58
CA ALA A 160 -12.12 -12.01 -4.65
C ALA A 160 -11.91 -13.42 -5.24
#